data_AF-A0A0F9EG43-F1
#
_entry.id   AF-A0A0F9EG43-F1
#
_cell.length_a   1.000
_cell.length_b   1.000
_cell.length_c   1.000
_cell.angle_alpha   90.00
_cell.angle_beta   90.00
_cell.angle_gamma   90.00
#
_symmetry.space_group_name_H-M   'P 1'
#
loop_
_entity.id
_entity.type
_entity.pdbx_description
1 polymer ?
#
loop_
_entity_poly.entity_id
_entity_poly.type
_entity_poly.pdbx_seq_one_letter_code
_entity_poly.pdbx_strand_id
1 'polypeptide(L)'
;MPQLLLLQESGIVPARIGGPCSHCSKGTYLRGGQGELVCSACSRRVVLQPASKESTNGYRPDQSESALTEGDVFVIVDALTEQYLRAKGNIRRSRLETTRRLNTEKAGYLDELIERVKRL
;
A
#
# COMPACT_ATOMS: atom_id res chain seq x y z
N MET A 1 44.13 18.95 -13.93
CA MET A 1 43.99 18.75 -12.46
C MET A 1 44.06 20.11 -11.80
N PRO A 2 43.23 20.50 -10.81
CA PRO A 2 41.92 20.01 -10.28
C PRO A 2 40.82 21.10 -10.53
N GLN A 3 39.54 21.05 -10.16
CA GLN A 3 38.89 20.83 -8.86
C GLN A 3 37.44 20.35 -9.07
N LEU A 4 37.10 19.25 -8.41
CA LEU A 4 35.73 18.82 -8.13
C LEU A 4 35.09 19.82 -7.15
N LEU A 5 34.01 20.47 -7.56
CA LEU A 5 33.09 21.12 -6.64
C LEU A 5 32.15 20.06 -6.07
N LEU A 6 32.40 19.71 -4.80
CA LEU A 6 31.47 19.01 -3.93
C LEU A 6 30.13 19.75 -3.92
N LEU A 7 29.11 19.16 -4.56
CA LEU A 7 27.74 19.47 -4.22
C LEU A 7 27.53 19.01 -2.77
N GLN A 8 27.41 20.02 -1.93
CA GLN A 8 27.14 19.97 -0.51
C GLN A 8 25.81 19.23 -0.30
N GLU A 9 25.89 17.92 -0.07
CA GLU A 9 24.76 17.11 0.38
C GLU A 9 24.24 17.72 1.67
N SER A 10 23.12 18.43 1.57
CA SER A 10 22.29 18.80 2.70
C SER A 10 21.75 17.49 3.26
N GLY A 11 22.55 16.86 4.13
CA GLY A 11 22.25 15.61 4.81
C GLY A 11 21.09 15.76 5.78
N ILE A 12 19.88 15.88 5.25
CA ILE A 12 18.66 15.61 6.00
C ILE A 12 18.64 14.09 6.17
N VAL A 13 19.33 13.59 7.20
CA VAL A 13 19.25 12.16 7.55
C VAL A 13 17.78 11.88 7.91
N PRO A 14 17.09 11.00 7.17
CA PRO A 14 15.69 10.71 7.46
C PRO A 14 15.58 10.17 8.88
N ALA A 15 14.69 10.77 9.68
CA ALA A 15 14.44 10.31 11.03
C ALA A 15 13.97 8.85 10.99
N ARG A 16 14.78 7.95 11.57
CA ARG A 16 14.54 6.51 11.59
C ARG A 16 14.58 5.99 13.02
N ILE A 17 13.87 4.91 13.29
CA ILE A 17 13.93 4.22 14.59
C ILE A 17 15.37 3.78 14.85
N GLY A 18 15.88 4.05 16.04
CA GLY A 18 17.28 3.80 16.44
C GLY A 18 18.29 4.82 15.87
N GLY A 19 17.86 5.75 15.02
CA GLY A 19 18.70 6.84 14.51
C GLY A 19 18.92 7.94 15.55
N PRO A 20 20.02 8.70 15.45
CA PRO A 20 20.28 9.84 16.35
C PRO A 20 19.22 10.92 16.17
N CYS A 21 18.84 11.56 17.28
CA CYS A 21 17.89 12.65 17.26
C CYS A 21 18.49 13.88 16.57
N SER A 22 17.90 14.29 15.46
CA SER A 22 18.31 15.48 14.70
C SER A 22 18.19 16.80 15.47
N HIS A 23 17.46 16.83 16.58
CA HIS A 23 17.28 18.03 17.41
C HIS A 23 18.33 18.18 18.50
N CYS A 24 18.71 17.09 19.19
CA CYS A 24 19.57 17.18 20.36
C CYS A 24 20.86 16.37 20.25
N SER A 25 20.96 15.44 19.29
CA SER A 25 22.09 14.51 19.08
C SER A 25 22.48 13.65 20.29
N LYS A 26 21.80 13.79 21.44
CA LYS A 26 22.07 13.09 22.71
C LYS A 26 21.26 11.82 22.90
N GLY A 27 20.15 11.67 22.18
CA GLY A 27 19.27 10.51 22.25
C GLY A 27 18.96 9.95 20.88
N THR A 28 18.28 8.81 20.85
CA THR A 28 17.83 8.13 19.63
C THR A 28 16.32 8.24 19.49
N TYR A 29 15.83 8.16 18.24
CA TYR A 29 14.41 8.08 17.97
C TYR A 29 13.87 6.68 18.28
N LEU A 30 12.84 6.60 19.12
CA LEU A 30 12.08 5.39 19.45
C LEU A 30 10.72 5.42 18.75
N ARG A 31 10.11 4.26 18.55
CA ARG A 31 8.76 4.16 17.97
C ARG A 31 7.72 4.67 18.97
N GLY A 32 6.99 5.72 18.61
CA GLY A 32 5.81 6.21 19.32
C GLY A 32 4.50 5.57 18.84
N GLY A 33 3.37 6.10 19.31
CA GLY A 33 2.05 5.73 18.79
C GLY A 33 1.75 6.41 17.44
N GLN A 34 0.85 5.82 16.63
CA GLN A 34 0.33 6.42 15.39
C GLN A 34 1.38 6.87 14.34
N GLY A 35 2.52 6.17 14.23
CA GLY A 35 3.55 6.51 13.24
C GLY A 35 4.49 7.66 13.66
N GLU A 36 4.48 8.01 14.95
CA GLU A 36 5.41 8.99 15.51
C GLU A 36 6.75 8.34 15.86
N LEU A 37 7.82 9.14 15.78
CA LEU A 37 9.11 8.87 16.41
C LEU A 37 9.30 9.80 17.59
N VAL A 38 9.71 9.27 18.75
CA VAL A 38 9.93 10.03 19.98
C VAL A 38 11.40 9.91 20.39
N CYS A 39 12.08 11.03 20.60
CA CYS A 39 13.46 11.01 21.10
C CYS A 39 13.50 10.59 22.57
N SER A 40 14.40 9.65 22.90
CA SER A 40 14.62 9.18 24.27
C SER A 40 15.20 10.21 25.24
N ALA A 41 15.85 11.27 24.74
CA ALA A 41 16.57 12.24 25.57
C ALA A 41 15.84 13.58 25.74
N CYS A 42 15.23 14.10 24.67
CA CYS A 42 14.55 15.41 24.70
C CYS A 42 13.03 15.33 24.53
N SER A 43 12.47 14.12 24.49
CA SER A 43 11.04 13.85 24.31
C SER A 43 10.44 14.46 23.03
N ARG A 44 11.28 14.88 22.08
CA ARG A 44 10.86 15.46 20.81
C ARG A 44 10.14 14.42 19.98
N ARG A 45 8.97 14.79 19.46
CA ARG A 45 8.17 13.95 18.57
C ARG A 45 8.35 14.39 17.12
N VAL A 46 8.51 13.44 16.22
CA VAL A 46 8.52 13.63 14.77
C VAL A 46 7.45 12.72 14.21
N VAL A 47 6.41 13.30 13.63
CA VAL A 47 5.40 12.54 12.91
C VAL A 47 6.05 12.09 11.61
N LEU A 48 6.22 10.78 11.41
CA LEU A 48 6.51 10.29 10.07
C LEU A 48 5.23 10.51 9.29
N GLN A 49 5.21 11.52 8.41
CA GLN A 49 4.16 11.58 7.40
C GLN A 49 4.20 10.22 6.69
N PRO A 50 3.06 9.51 6.57
CA PRO A 50 3.03 8.38 5.67
C PRO A 50 3.55 8.89 4.33
N ALA A 51 4.48 8.16 3.71
CA ALA A 51 4.84 8.39 2.31
C ALA A 51 3.53 8.67 1.58
N SER A 52 3.45 9.87 1.00
CA SER A 52 2.27 10.48 0.40
C SER A 52 1.23 9.42 0.06
N LYS A 53 0.09 9.45 0.76
CA LYS A 53 -1.11 8.79 0.26
C LYS A 53 -1.32 9.32 -1.14
N GLU A 54 -0.96 8.53 -2.15
CA GLU A 54 -1.53 8.69 -3.47
C GLU A 54 -3.03 8.76 -3.27
N SER A 55 -3.56 9.94 -3.57
CA SER A 55 -4.97 10.23 -3.56
C SER A 55 -5.67 9.18 -4.41
N THR A 56 -6.55 8.39 -3.80
CA THR A 56 -7.48 7.51 -4.54
C THR A 56 -8.55 8.28 -5.31
N ASN A 57 -8.46 9.61 -5.39
CA ASN A 57 -9.34 10.45 -6.20
C ASN A 57 -8.51 11.29 -7.16
N GLY A 58 -8.51 10.90 -8.44
CA GLY A 58 -7.88 11.65 -9.53
C GLY A 58 -6.75 10.92 -10.25
N TYR A 59 -6.93 9.63 -10.59
CA TYR A 59 -6.08 9.00 -11.61
C TYR A 59 -6.42 9.65 -12.96
N ARG A 60 -5.63 10.66 -13.37
CA ARG A 60 -5.47 10.99 -14.78
C ARG A 60 -4.22 10.23 -15.23
N PRO A 61 -4.35 9.10 -15.96
CA PRO A 61 -3.19 8.58 -16.65
C PRO A 61 -3.01 9.51 -17.84
N ASP A 62 -1.90 10.24 -17.84
CA ASP A 62 -1.19 10.36 -19.09
C ASP A 62 -0.94 8.92 -19.56
N GLN A 63 -1.50 8.60 -20.73
CA GLN A 63 -1.63 7.26 -21.27
C GLN A 63 -0.24 6.74 -21.64
N SER A 64 0.48 6.20 -20.67
CA SER A 64 1.40 5.11 -20.95
C SER A 64 0.57 3.84 -20.81
N GLU A 65 0.18 3.26 -21.94
CA GLU A 65 -0.35 1.90 -22.02
C GLU A 65 0.68 0.94 -21.42
N SER A 66 0.71 0.83 -20.10
CA SER A 66 1.42 -0.25 -19.43
C SER A 66 0.56 -1.49 -19.64
N ALA A 67 0.86 -2.21 -20.71
CA ALA A 67 0.33 -3.56 -20.91
C ALA A 67 0.56 -4.35 -19.62
N LEU A 68 -0.49 -4.99 -19.11
CA LEU A 68 -0.39 -5.85 -17.94
C LEU A 68 0.68 -6.92 -18.23
N THR A 69 1.60 -7.12 -17.29
CA THR A 69 2.55 -8.23 -17.39
C THR A 69 1.86 -9.53 -17.01
N GLU A 70 2.40 -10.68 -17.44
CA GLU A 70 1.88 -12.00 -17.03
C GLU A 70 1.86 -12.16 -15.49
N GLY A 71 2.84 -11.56 -14.79
CA GLY A 71 2.89 -11.52 -13.33
C GLY A 71 1.71 -10.75 -12.73
N ASP A 72 1.32 -9.62 -13.33
CA ASP A 72 0.15 -8.85 -12.91
C ASP A 72 -1.14 -9.63 -13.12
N VAL A 73 -1.27 -10.31 -14.27
CA VAL A 73 -2.40 -11.18 -14.58
C VAL A 73 -2.56 -12.27 -13.53
N PHE A 74 -1.47 -12.93 -13.13
CA PHE A 74 -1.50 -13.97 -12.10
C PHE A 74 -1.98 -13.43 -10.74
N VAL A 75 -1.42 -12.31 -10.29
CA VAL A 75 -1.79 -11.68 -9.01
C VAL A 75 -3.26 -11.23 -9.02
N ILE A 76 -3.73 -10.67 -10.13
CA ILE A 76 -5.13 -10.27 -10.28
C ILE A 76 -6.06 -11.50 -10.24
N VAL A 77 -5.73 -12.57 -10.96
CA VAL A 77 -6.52 -13.81 -10.96
C VAL A 77 -6.59 -14.44 -9.58
N ASP A 78 -5.48 -14.48 -8.83
CA ASP A 78 -5.46 -15.02 -7.48
C ASP A 78 -6.37 -14.22 -6.52
N ALA A 79 -6.25 -12.89 -6.54
CA ALA A 79 -7.10 -12.01 -5.74
C ALA A 79 -8.59 -12.16 -6.08
N LEU A 80 -8.93 -12.25 -7.37
CA LEU A 80 -10.31 -12.49 -7.81
C LEU A 80 -10.82 -13.87 -7.39
N THR A 81 -9.97 -14.89 -7.46
CA THR A 81 -10.30 -16.26 -7.05
C THR A 81 -10.61 -16.32 -5.56
N GLU A 82 -9.83 -15.64 -4.73
CA GLU A 82 -10.12 -15.56 -3.30
C GLU A 82 -11.49 -14.92 -3.03
N GLN A 83 -11.81 -13.82 -3.72
CA GLN A 83 -13.11 -13.17 -3.59
C GLN A 83 -14.26 -14.06 -4.04
N TYR A 84 -14.07 -14.82 -5.12
CA TYR A 84 -15.04 -15.77 -5.63
C TYR A 84 -15.35 -16.87 -4.61
N LEU A 85 -14.30 -17.46 -4.02
CA LEU A 85 -14.45 -18.48 -2.97
C LEU A 85 -15.14 -17.92 -1.73
N ARG A 86 -14.81 -16.69 -1.32
CA ARG A 86 -15.52 -16.00 -0.23
C ARG A 86 -17.01 -15.81 -0.54
N ALA A 87 -17.35 -15.35 -1.74
CA ALA A 87 -18.75 -15.19 -2.16
C ALA A 87 -19.50 -16.54 -2.13
N LYS A 88 -18.91 -17.61 -2.68
CA LYS A 88 -19.47 -18.97 -2.61
C LYS A 88 -19.65 -19.46 -1.16
N GLY A 89 -18.67 -19.22 -0.29
CA GLY A 89 -18.78 -19.53 1.13
C GLY A 89 -19.91 -18.77 1.83
N ASN A 90 -20.17 -17.53 1.42
CA ASN A 90 -21.25 -16.72 1.96
C ASN A 90 -22.64 -17.18 1.49
N ILE A 91 -22.79 -17.63 0.24
CA ILE A 91 -24.06 -18.23 -0.25
C ILE A 91 -24.48 -19.40 0.66
N ARG A 92 -23.54 -20.30 0.98
CA ARG A 92 -23.78 -21.48 1.82
C ARG A 92 -24.15 -21.12 3.27
N ARG A 93 -23.60 -20.02 3.80
CA ARG A 93 -23.80 -19.59 5.19
C ARG A 93 -24.97 -18.60 5.37
N SER A 94 -25.46 -18.02 4.28
CA SER A 94 -26.51 -17.01 4.33
C SER A 94 -27.86 -17.62 4.68
N ARG A 95 -28.50 -17.06 5.70
CA ARG A 95 -29.88 -17.38 6.12
C ARG A 95 -30.93 -16.49 5.44
N LEU A 96 -30.53 -15.29 5.03
CA LEU A 96 -31.39 -14.35 4.31
C LEU A 96 -31.29 -14.58 2.82
N GLU A 97 -32.44 -14.69 2.15
CA GLU A 97 -32.50 -14.97 0.72
C GLU A 97 -31.92 -13.84 -0.14
N THR A 98 -32.13 -12.60 0.27
CA THR A 98 -31.53 -11.42 -0.40
C THR A 98 -30.01 -11.45 -0.36
N THR A 99 -29.42 -11.76 0.80
CA THR A 99 -27.96 -11.90 0.95
C THR A 99 -27.43 -13.06 0.12
N ARG A 100 -28.16 -14.18 0.08
CA ARG A 100 -27.80 -15.33 -0.76
C ARG A 100 -27.76 -14.94 -2.23
N ARG A 101 -28.82 -14.28 -2.73
CA ARG A 101 -28.91 -13.80 -4.11
C ARG A 101 -27.77 -12.86 -4.49
N LEU A 102 -27.48 -11.87 -3.66
CA LEU A 102 -26.37 -10.93 -3.90
C LEU A 102 -25.01 -11.63 -3.97
N ASN A 103 -24.76 -12.63 -3.11
CA ASN A 103 -23.51 -13.40 -3.18
C ASN A 103 -23.46 -14.33 -4.40
N THR A 104 -24.60 -14.84 -4.87
CA THR A 104 -24.70 -15.60 -6.12
C THR A 104 -24.36 -14.72 -7.33
N GLU A 105 -24.98 -13.55 -7.43
CA GLU A 105 -24.71 -12.58 -8.51
C GLU A 105 -23.23 -12.15 -8.48
N LYS A 106 -22.69 -11.85 -7.29
CA LYS A 106 -21.27 -11.52 -7.11
C LYS A 106 -20.34 -12.66 -7.54
N ALA A 107 -20.65 -13.90 -7.18
CA ALA A 107 -19.83 -15.05 -7.56
C ALA A 107 -19.83 -15.25 -9.08
N GLY A 108 -20.99 -15.10 -9.75
CA GLY A 108 -21.07 -15.19 -11.21
C GLY A 108 -20.23 -14.11 -11.89
N TYR A 109 -20.36 -12.86 -11.46
CA TYR A 109 -19.55 -11.76 -12.00
C TYR A 109 -18.04 -11.97 -11.84
N LEU A 110 -17.60 -12.45 -10.67
CA LEU A 110 -16.19 -12.72 -10.42
C LEU A 110 -15.65 -13.85 -11.28
N ASP A 111 -16.45 -14.90 -11.52
CA ASP A 111 -16.09 -16.03 -12.39
C ASP A 111 -15.86 -15.56 -13.84
N GLU A 112 -16.79 -14.76 -14.37
CA GLU A 112 -16.66 -14.16 -15.70
C GLU A 112 -15.45 -13.23 -15.80
N LEU A 113 -15.19 -12.44 -14.75
CA LEU A 113 -14.05 -11.52 -14.71
C LEU A 113 -12.71 -12.26 -14.71
N ILE A 114 -12.59 -13.34 -13.93
CA ILE A 114 -11.41 -14.20 -13.91
C ILE A 114 -11.13 -14.74 -15.31
N GLU A 115 -12.15 -15.28 -15.98
CA GLU A 115 -11.99 -15.85 -17.33
C GLU A 115 -11.63 -14.79 -18.38
N ARG A 116 -12.07 -13.55 -18.21
CA ARG A 116 -11.65 -12.44 -19.08
C ARG A 116 -10.20 -12.04 -18.84
N VAL A 117 -9.77 -11.96 -17.58
CA VAL A 117 -8.40 -11.56 -17.23
C VAL A 117 -7.38 -12.62 -17.67
N LYS A 118 -7.70 -13.91 -17.57
CA LYS A 118 -6.83 -15.00 -18.05
C LYS A 118 -6.57 -15.00 -19.56
N ARG A 119 -7.37 -14.25 -20.34
CA ARG A 119 -7.25 -14.16 -21.80
C ARG A 119 -6.48 -12.93 -22.27
N LEU A 120 -6.04 -12.08 -21.34
CA LEU A 120 -5.14 -10.95 -21.58
C LEU A 120 -3.70 -11.46 -21.65
#